data_AF-A0AAW1P5U8-F1
#
_entry.id   AF-A0AAW1P5U8-F1
#
_cell.length_a   1.000
_cell.length_b   1.000
_cell.length_c   1.000
_cell.angle_alpha   90.00
_cell.angle_beta   90.00
_cell.angle_gamma   90.00
#
_symmetry.space_group_name_H-M   'P 1'
#
loop_
_entity.id
_entity.type
_entity.pdbx_description
1 polymer ?
#
loop_
_entity_poly.entity_id
_entity_poly.type
_entity_poly.pdbx_seq_one_letter_code
_entity_poly.pdbx_strand_id
1 'polypeptide(L)'
;MCTNKTCKKQGSAQAIKFAQDLGLPDVKVEAVGCLGNCGNGPNMVLLPDKLLLNHVSTPAKMADILRTLCGSDISEPLLKATELRLAGNDEARVGNLHAAVELYTQGLEVAPAQMRHLLYANRSGARRGLGDSQGALDDANAAAAAAPPGFTTAFVRQVEAHVALQQFREAAQALEEGARREPSFAKSADYKQLAGGLQQVLQRR
;
A
#
# COMPACT_ATOMS: atom_id res chain seq x y z
N MET A 1 -8.63 -16.48 4.99
CA MET A 1 -7.72 -16.64 6.16
C MET A 1 -8.40 -16.25 7.46
N CYS A 2 -8.31 -17.09 8.48
CA CYS A 2 -8.98 -16.95 9.77
C CYS A 2 -8.47 -15.72 10.54
N THR A 3 -9.41 -14.92 11.04
CA THR A 3 -9.13 -13.72 11.84
C THR A 3 -9.79 -13.75 13.22
N ASN A 4 -10.07 -14.95 13.74
CA ASN A 4 -10.51 -15.10 15.14
C ASN A 4 -9.42 -14.61 16.12
N LYS A 5 -9.79 -14.35 17.38
CA LYS A 5 -8.95 -13.74 18.43
C LYS A 5 -7.54 -14.34 18.53
N THR A 6 -7.43 -15.67 18.53
CA THR A 6 -6.14 -16.37 18.59
C THR A 6 -5.30 -16.18 17.32
N CYS A 7 -5.90 -16.29 16.13
CA CYS A 7 -5.20 -16.09 14.86
C CYS A 7 -4.71 -14.65 14.69
N LYS A 8 -5.51 -13.66 15.12
CA LYS A 8 -5.08 -12.25 15.14
C LYS A 8 -3.84 -12.04 16.01
N LYS A 9 -3.82 -12.61 17.22
CA LYS A 9 -2.67 -12.56 18.14
C LYS A 9 -1.42 -13.22 17.56
N GLN A 10 -1.59 -14.19 16.67
CA GLN A 10 -0.50 -14.91 16.02
C GLN A 10 -0.15 -14.38 14.62
N GLY A 11 -0.55 -13.14 14.29
CA GLY A 11 -0.10 -12.46 13.08
C GLY A 11 -1.00 -12.60 11.85
N SER A 12 -2.23 -13.12 11.99
CA SER A 12 -3.09 -13.32 10.80
C SER A 12 -3.40 -12.05 10.03
N ALA A 13 -3.55 -10.92 10.71
CA ALA A 13 -3.78 -9.63 10.07
C ALA A 13 -2.58 -9.19 9.21
N GLN A 14 -1.36 -9.43 9.69
CA GLN A 14 -0.14 -9.07 8.98
C GLN A 14 0.05 -9.98 7.75
N ALA A 15 -0.18 -11.28 7.90
CA ALA A 15 -0.09 -12.23 6.80
C ALA A 15 -1.14 -11.96 5.69
N ILE A 16 -2.37 -11.56 6.05
CA ILE A 16 -3.39 -11.15 5.07
C ILE A 16 -2.94 -9.91 4.31
N LYS A 17 -2.50 -8.86 5.03
CA LYS A 17 -2.01 -7.63 4.40
C LYS A 17 -0.84 -7.93 3.47
N PHE A 18 0.10 -8.75 3.92
CA PHE A 18 1.22 -9.20 3.10
C PHE A 18 0.76 -9.86 1.80
N ALA A 19 -0.15 -10.84 1.87
CA ALA A 19 -0.61 -11.54 0.68
C ALA A 19 -1.40 -10.63 -0.28
N GLN A 20 -2.21 -9.70 0.25
CA GLN A 20 -2.92 -8.70 -0.55
C GLN A 20 -1.95 -7.73 -1.24
N ASP A 21 -0.90 -7.33 -0.52
CA ASP A 21 0.08 -6.37 -1.00
C ASP A 21 1.10 -6.96 -1.98
N LEU A 22 1.18 -8.29 -2.11
CA LEU A 22 1.90 -8.93 -3.21
C LEU A 22 1.27 -8.60 -4.57
N GLY A 23 -0.02 -8.19 -4.60
CA GLY A 23 -0.69 -7.74 -5.81
C GLY A 23 -0.82 -8.82 -6.89
N LEU A 24 -0.94 -10.08 -6.49
CA LEU A 24 -1.05 -11.22 -7.42
C LEU A 24 -2.40 -11.18 -8.12
N PRO A 25 -2.45 -11.16 -9.48
CA PRO A 25 -3.70 -10.97 -10.23
C PRO A 25 -4.67 -12.15 -10.06
N ASP A 26 -4.14 -13.36 -9.97
CA ASP A 26 -4.94 -14.60 -9.94
C ASP A 26 -5.22 -15.12 -8.53
N VAL A 27 -4.71 -14.42 -7.49
CA VAL A 27 -4.87 -14.86 -6.10
C VAL A 27 -5.57 -13.80 -5.27
N LYS A 28 -6.76 -14.15 -4.78
CA LYS A 28 -7.51 -13.33 -3.83
C LYS A 28 -7.36 -13.86 -2.41
N VAL A 29 -6.89 -13.01 -1.50
CA VAL A 29 -6.80 -13.34 -0.07
C VAL A 29 -7.79 -12.52 0.74
N GLU A 30 -8.73 -13.21 1.39
CA GLU A 30 -9.79 -12.60 2.19
C GLU A 30 -9.71 -12.98 3.67
N ALA A 31 -10.09 -12.04 4.54
CA ALA A 31 -10.31 -12.31 5.95
C ALA A 31 -11.65 -13.04 6.15
N VAL A 32 -11.64 -14.12 6.91
CA VAL A 32 -12.86 -14.86 7.28
C VAL A 32 -12.95 -15.03 8.79
N GLY A 33 -14.14 -15.40 9.25
CA GLY A 33 -14.42 -15.76 10.64
C GLY A 33 -13.64 -17.00 11.11
N CYS A 34 -14.01 -17.53 12.27
CA CYS A 34 -13.40 -18.74 12.79
C CYS A 34 -13.67 -19.92 11.86
N LEU A 35 -12.63 -20.66 11.48
CA LEU A 35 -12.73 -21.88 10.67
C LEU A 35 -12.99 -23.15 11.50
N GLY A 36 -13.21 -23.03 12.82
CA GLY A 36 -13.58 -24.15 13.70
C GLY A 36 -12.47 -25.16 14.03
N ASN A 37 -11.29 -25.10 13.39
CA ASN A 37 -10.19 -26.05 13.58
C ASN A 37 -9.05 -25.48 14.47
N CYS A 38 -9.21 -25.50 15.78
CA CYS A 38 -8.40 -24.73 16.73
C CYS A 38 -6.98 -25.24 17.06
N GLY A 39 -6.27 -25.85 16.10
CA GLY A 39 -4.86 -26.28 16.28
C GLY A 39 -3.79 -25.17 16.34
N ASN A 40 -4.10 -23.99 16.91
CA ASN A 40 -3.23 -22.82 17.18
C ASN A 40 -2.44 -22.15 16.04
N GLY A 41 -3.05 -21.17 15.37
CA GLY A 41 -2.35 -20.15 14.58
C GLY A 41 -3.14 -19.77 13.34
N PRO A 42 -2.70 -18.82 12.50
CA PRO A 42 -3.55 -18.36 11.41
C PRO A 42 -3.82 -19.50 10.41
N ASN A 43 -5.05 -19.97 10.40
CA ASN A 43 -5.48 -21.01 9.48
C ASN A 43 -6.05 -20.38 8.22
N MET A 44 -5.88 -21.03 7.08
CA MET A 44 -6.49 -20.62 5.82
C MET A 44 -7.02 -21.80 5.05
N VAL A 45 -7.99 -21.54 4.20
CA VAL A 45 -8.48 -22.51 3.23
C VAL A 45 -8.08 -21.99 1.86
N LEU A 46 -7.41 -22.82 1.07
CA LEU A 46 -7.15 -22.56 -0.33
C LEU A 46 -8.32 -23.09 -1.16
N LEU A 47 -8.82 -22.25 -2.07
CA LEU A 47 -9.91 -22.58 -2.99
C LEU A 47 -9.39 -22.62 -4.42
N PRO A 48 -9.98 -23.44 -5.32
CA PRO A 48 -11.21 -24.21 -5.14
C PRO A 48 -11.04 -25.55 -4.41
N ASP A 49 -9.81 -26.03 -4.19
CA ASP A 49 -9.51 -27.38 -3.69
C ASP A 49 -9.90 -27.64 -2.22
N LYS A 50 -10.36 -26.60 -1.51
CA LYS A 50 -10.75 -26.64 -0.08
C LYS A 50 -9.65 -27.18 0.83
N LEU A 51 -8.39 -26.94 0.46
CA LEU A 51 -7.23 -27.39 1.23
C LEU A 51 -7.06 -26.50 2.48
N LEU A 52 -7.16 -27.10 3.66
CA LEU A 52 -6.93 -26.41 4.93
C LEU A 52 -5.43 -26.38 5.26
N LEU A 53 -4.90 -25.18 5.46
CA LEU A 53 -3.52 -24.94 5.86
C LEU A 53 -3.48 -24.32 7.26
N ASN A 54 -2.62 -24.86 8.12
CA ASN A 54 -2.49 -24.42 9.52
C ASN A 54 -1.18 -23.64 9.74
N HIS A 55 -1.21 -22.74 10.72
CA HIS A 55 -0.04 -21.95 11.17
C HIS A 55 0.59 -21.08 10.07
N VAL A 56 -0.19 -20.42 9.22
CA VAL A 56 0.32 -19.48 8.20
C VAL A 56 0.53 -18.10 8.83
N SER A 57 1.46 -18.00 9.78
CA SER A 57 1.65 -16.79 10.59
C SER A 57 2.66 -15.80 10.01
N THR A 58 3.51 -16.21 9.08
CA THR A 58 4.61 -15.39 8.58
C THR A 58 4.49 -15.07 7.09
N PRO A 59 4.99 -13.92 6.63
CA PRO A 59 5.15 -13.60 5.20
C PRO A 59 5.87 -14.67 4.41
N ALA A 60 6.99 -15.19 4.92
CA ALA A 60 7.75 -16.26 4.27
C ALA A 60 6.89 -17.51 4.02
N LYS A 61 6.18 -18.00 5.04
CA LYS A 61 5.31 -19.18 4.89
C LYS A 61 4.14 -18.92 3.95
N MET A 62 3.58 -17.70 3.97
CA MET A 62 2.56 -17.30 2.99
C MET A 62 3.12 -17.32 1.57
N ALA A 63 4.30 -16.74 1.34
CA ALA A 63 4.94 -16.72 0.03
C ALA A 63 5.22 -18.15 -0.48
N ASP A 64 5.69 -19.05 0.38
CA ASP A 64 5.95 -20.44 0.01
C ASP A 64 4.67 -21.19 -0.40
N ILE A 65 3.56 -20.95 0.32
CA ILE A 65 2.24 -21.48 -0.04
C ILE A 65 1.80 -20.95 -1.40
N LEU A 66 1.92 -19.65 -1.65
CA LEU A 66 1.50 -19.03 -2.90
C LEU A 66 2.34 -19.51 -4.08
N ARG A 67 3.66 -19.67 -3.91
CA ARG A 67 4.54 -20.26 -4.94
C ARG A 67 4.17 -21.71 -5.24
N THR A 68 4.08 -22.53 -4.20
CA THR A 68 3.98 -23.99 -4.35
C THR A 68 2.59 -24.43 -4.75
N LEU A 69 1.56 -23.81 -4.19
CA LEU A 69 0.17 -24.25 -4.32
C LEU A 69 -0.66 -23.39 -5.26
N CYS A 70 -0.30 -22.12 -5.47
CA CYS A 70 -1.00 -21.23 -6.41
C CYS A 70 -0.22 -21.01 -7.71
N GLY A 71 1.01 -21.55 -7.82
CA GLY A 71 1.88 -21.34 -8.99
C GLY A 71 2.28 -19.88 -9.20
N SER A 72 2.14 -19.03 -8.17
CA SER A 72 2.44 -17.61 -8.28
C SER A 72 3.95 -17.37 -8.31
N ASP A 73 4.39 -16.57 -9.28
CA ASP A 73 5.77 -16.13 -9.37
C ASP A 73 6.04 -15.02 -8.34
N ILE A 74 6.48 -15.43 -7.14
CA ILE A 74 6.92 -14.53 -6.08
C ILE A 74 8.43 -14.54 -6.05
N SER A 75 9.04 -13.59 -6.75
CA SER A 75 10.49 -13.41 -6.71
C SER A 75 10.98 -12.99 -5.32
N GLU A 76 12.22 -13.34 -4.98
CA GLU A 76 12.85 -12.93 -3.71
C GLU A 76 12.89 -11.40 -3.54
N PRO A 77 13.20 -10.59 -4.58
CA PRO A 77 13.12 -9.13 -4.47
C PRO A 77 11.70 -8.62 -4.19
N LEU A 78 10.66 -9.24 -4.77
CA LEU A 78 9.26 -8.88 -4.49
C LEU A 78 8.90 -9.15 -3.01
N LEU A 79 9.26 -10.33 -2.51
CA LEU A 79 9.06 -10.71 -1.12
C LEU A 79 9.74 -9.69 -0.18
N LYS A 80 11.03 -9.41 -0.43
CA LYS A 80 11.80 -8.49 0.41
C LYS A 80 11.26 -7.06 0.39
N ALA A 81 10.92 -6.54 -0.79
CA ALA A 81 10.31 -5.22 -0.92
C ALA A 81 8.95 -5.13 -0.20
N THR A 82 8.17 -6.21 -0.22
CA THR A 82 6.88 -6.27 0.48
C THR A 82 7.05 -6.23 1.99
N GLU A 83 7.99 -6.98 2.54
CA GLU A 83 8.33 -6.94 3.96
C GLU A 83 8.79 -5.54 4.40
N LEU A 84 9.68 -4.92 3.64
CA LEU A 84 10.19 -3.57 3.91
C LEU A 84 9.07 -2.52 3.87
N ARG A 85 8.17 -2.59 2.88
CA ARG A 85 7.00 -1.70 2.81
C ARG A 85 6.08 -1.88 4.02
N LEU A 86 5.81 -3.12 4.44
CA LEU A 86 4.95 -3.38 5.60
C LEU A 86 5.58 -2.87 6.89
N ALA A 87 6.88 -3.12 7.10
CA ALA A 87 7.62 -2.57 8.24
C ALA A 87 7.58 -1.04 8.24
N GLY A 88 7.80 -0.40 7.08
CA GLY A 88 7.70 1.05 6.95
C GLY A 88 6.30 1.58 7.27
N ASN A 89 5.24 0.86 6.88
CA ASN A 89 3.86 1.23 7.22
C ASN A 89 3.60 1.14 8.73
N ASP A 90 4.19 0.15 9.41
CA ASP A 90 4.06 0.00 10.86
C ASP A 90 4.78 1.12 11.62
N GLU A 91 5.99 1.50 11.20
CA GLU A 91 6.71 2.66 11.73
C GLU A 91 5.95 3.97 11.49
N ALA A 92 5.42 4.17 10.27
CA ALA A 92 4.63 5.35 9.95
C ALA A 92 3.36 5.46 10.82
N ARG A 93 2.71 4.33 11.10
CA ARG A 93 1.50 4.27 11.94
C ARG A 93 1.77 4.66 13.39
N VAL A 94 2.97 4.41 13.92
CA VAL A 94 3.37 4.83 15.27
C VAL A 94 4.04 6.21 15.30
N GLY A 95 4.13 6.89 14.15
CA GLY A 95 4.69 8.24 14.03
C GLY A 95 6.21 8.29 13.82
N ASN A 96 6.88 7.15 13.69
CA ASN A 96 8.32 7.06 13.45
C ASN A 96 8.63 7.28 11.95
N LEU A 97 8.37 8.49 11.46
CA LEU A 97 8.42 8.78 10.03
C LEU A 97 9.84 8.66 9.43
N HIS A 98 10.90 8.94 10.20
CA HIS A 98 12.28 8.72 9.75
C HIS A 98 12.56 7.24 9.45
N ALA A 99 12.23 6.34 10.39
CA ALA A 99 12.39 4.90 10.21
C ALA A 99 11.53 4.39 9.04
N ALA A 100 10.32 4.93 8.88
CA ALA A 100 9.47 4.60 7.74
C ALA A 100 10.13 4.98 6.39
N VAL A 101 10.69 6.19 6.28
CA VAL A 101 11.39 6.64 5.06
C VAL A 101 12.60 5.75 4.74
N GLU A 102 13.38 5.35 5.74
CA GLU A 102 14.52 4.43 5.57
C GLU A 102 14.06 3.07 5.03
N LEU A 103 13.02 2.48 5.65
CA LEU A 103 12.47 1.19 5.24
C LEU A 103 11.91 1.22 3.81
N TYR A 104 11.18 2.28 3.43
CA TYR A 104 10.72 2.43 2.06
C TYR A 104 11.87 2.63 1.07
N THR A 105 12.95 3.30 1.49
CA THR A 105 14.13 3.52 0.64
C THR A 105 14.85 2.21 0.36
N GLN A 106 15.12 1.41 1.39
CA GLN A 106 15.65 0.05 1.23
C GLN A 106 14.72 -0.81 0.36
N GLY A 107 13.40 -0.65 0.52
CA GLY A 107 12.42 -1.33 -0.32
C GLY A 107 12.58 -0.98 -1.80
N LEU A 108 12.80 0.30 -2.12
CA LEU A 108 12.96 0.78 -3.51
C LEU A 108 14.25 0.32 -4.19
N GLU A 109 15.28 -0.03 -3.43
CA GLU A 109 16.54 -0.58 -3.95
C GLU A 109 16.36 -1.98 -4.52
N VAL A 110 15.46 -2.77 -3.93
CA VAL A 110 15.21 -4.17 -4.33
C VAL A 110 13.87 -4.36 -5.06
N ALA A 111 12.96 -3.38 -4.99
CA ALA A 111 11.61 -3.54 -5.51
C ALA A 111 11.57 -3.73 -7.03
N PRO A 112 10.90 -4.80 -7.50
CA PRO A 112 10.61 -4.94 -8.92
C PRO A 112 9.58 -3.89 -9.36
N ALA A 113 9.52 -3.61 -10.67
CA ALA A 113 8.77 -2.49 -11.25
C ALA A 113 7.31 -2.42 -10.78
N GLN A 114 6.62 -3.57 -10.70
CA GLN A 114 5.22 -3.65 -10.31
C GLN A 114 4.93 -3.17 -8.88
N MET A 115 5.95 -3.06 -8.00
CA MET A 115 5.77 -2.65 -6.60
C MET A 115 6.19 -1.20 -6.32
N ARG A 116 6.99 -0.60 -7.21
CA ARG A 116 7.66 0.68 -6.94
C ARG A 116 6.68 1.81 -6.62
N HIS A 117 5.53 1.85 -7.30
CA HIS A 117 4.51 2.89 -7.08
C HIS A 117 3.97 2.93 -5.64
N LEU A 118 3.83 1.77 -4.98
CA LEU A 118 3.38 1.67 -3.59
C LEU A 118 4.42 2.25 -2.62
N LEU A 119 5.70 1.91 -2.82
CA LEU A 119 6.79 2.38 -1.99
C LEU A 119 7.01 3.89 -2.13
N TYR A 120 6.99 4.39 -3.37
CA TYR A 120 7.06 5.83 -3.63
C TYR A 120 5.90 6.58 -2.98
N ALA A 121 4.65 6.11 -3.13
CA ALA A 121 3.48 6.77 -2.53
C ALA A 121 3.54 6.79 -0.99
N ASN A 122 4.07 5.74 -0.36
CA ASN A 122 4.22 5.68 1.09
C ASN A 122 5.36 6.57 1.58
N ARG A 123 6.51 6.56 0.89
CA ARG A 123 7.65 7.42 1.20
C ARG A 123 7.31 8.90 1.01
N SER A 124 6.52 9.23 -0.02
CA SER A 124 5.98 10.57 -0.22
C SER A 124 5.18 11.07 0.99
N GLY A 125 4.25 10.24 1.50
CA GLY A 125 3.47 10.58 2.69
C GLY A 125 4.35 10.79 3.94
N ALA A 126 5.34 9.93 4.14
CA ALA A 126 6.25 10.03 5.28
C ALA A 126 7.18 11.25 5.19
N ARG A 127 7.78 11.53 4.02
CA ARG A 127 8.59 12.73 3.76
C ARG A 127 7.80 14.02 3.97
N ARG A 128 6.56 14.07 3.49
CA ARG A 128 5.68 15.22 3.74
C ARG A 128 5.45 15.44 5.23
N GLY A 129 5.20 14.37 5.99
CA GLY A 129 5.04 14.46 7.46
C GLY A 129 6.31 14.91 8.20
N LEU A 130 7.48 14.71 7.61
CA LEU A 130 8.76 15.24 8.10
C LEU A 130 9.05 16.68 7.64
N GLY A 131 8.17 17.28 6.83
CA GLY A 131 8.37 18.61 6.24
C GLY A 131 9.21 18.64 4.96
N ASP A 132 9.74 17.50 4.51
CA ASP A 132 10.42 17.36 3.21
C ASP A 132 9.39 17.33 2.07
N SER A 133 8.83 18.50 1.78
CA SER A 133 7.74 18.64 0.82
C SER A 133 8.20 18.47 -0.62
N GLN A 134 9.46 18.83 -0.92
CA GLN A 134 10.04 18.62 -2.25
C GLN A 134 10.33 17.13 -2.50
N GLY A 135 10.98 16.44 -1.57
CA GLY A 135 11.21 15.00 -1.68
C GLY A 135 9.91 14.19 -1.70
N ALA A 136 8.85 14.70 -1.04
CA ALA A 136 7.52 14.13 -1.14
C ALA A 136 6.90 14.29 -2.54
N LEU A 137 7.09 15.44 -3.19
CA LEU A 137 6.62 15.68 -4.56
C LEU A 137 7.36 14.80 -5.56
N ASP A 138 8.68 14.69 -5.42
CA ASP A 138 9.52 13.84 -6.28
C ASP A 138 9.07 12.37 -6.22
N ASP A 139 8.82 11.86 -5.01
CA ASP A 139 8.28 10.52 -4.81
C ASP A 139 6.85 10.38 -5.35
N ALA A 140 5.99 11.39 -5.19
CA ALA A 140 4.63 11.34 -5.71
C ALA A 140 4.60 11.27 -7.26
N ASN A 141 5.49 12.02 -7.92
CA ASN A 141 5.68 11.97 -9.37
C ASN A 141 6.19 10.59 -9.82
N ALA A 142 7.18 10.04 -9.12
CA ALA A 142 7.69 8.70 -9.40
C ALA A 142 6.60 7.62 -9.18
N ALA A 143 5.75 7.78 -8.17
CA ALA A 143 4.60 6.91 -7.94
C ALA A 143 3.62 6.97 -9.12
N ALA A 144 3.25 8.17 -9.58
CA ALA A 144 2.30 8.37 -10.68
C ALA A 144 2.83 7.88 -12.04
N ALA A 145 4.15 7.87 -12.23
CA ALA A 145 4.81 7.33 -13.42
C ALA A 145 4.86 5.80 -13.42
N ALA A 146 5.01 5.18 -12.24
CA ALA A 146 5.05 3.72 -12.08
C ALA A 146 3.68 3.08 -11.79
N ALA A 147 2.63 3.89 -11.64
CA ALA A 147 1.31 3.47 -11.20
C ALA A 147 0.58 2.63 -12.27
N PRO A 148 -0.01 1.48 -11.91
CA PRO A 148 -0.99 0.82 -12.76
C PRO A 148 -2.29 1.64 -12.83
N PRO A 149 -3.14 1.40 -13.85
CA PRO A 149 -4.45 2.02 -13.93
C PRO A 149 -5.27 1.82 -12.65
N GLY A 150 -5.96 2.86 -12.22
CA GLY A 150 -6.77 2.87 -11.01
C GLY A 150 -6.03 3.16 -9.70
N PHE A 151 -4.70 3.31 -9.70
CA PHE A 151 -3.94 3.69 -8.49
C PHE A 151 -4.01 5.20 -8.23
N THR A 152 -5.14 5.67 -7.73
CA THR A 152 -5.40 7.11 -7.53
C THR A 152 -4.61 7.74 -6.39
N THR A 153 -4.03 6.93 -5.49
CA THR A 153 -3.21 7.40 -4.36
C THR A 153 -2.00 8.21 -4.82
N ALA A 154 -1.42 7.92 -5.98
CA ALA A 154 -0.31 8.70 -6.51
C ALA A 154 -0.69 10.18 -6.75
N PHE A 155 -1.87 10.42 -7.34
CA PHE A 155 -2.37 11.79 -7.58
C PHE A 155 -2.71 12.50 -6.28
N VAL A 156 -3.29 11.80 -5.30
CA VAL A 156 -3.51 12.33 -3.95
C VAL A 156 -2.19 12.83 -3.36
N ARG A 157 -1.11 12.03 -3.45
CA ARG A 157 0.21 12.42 -2.95
C ARG A 157 0.79 13.64 -3.66
N GLN A 158 0.60 13.77 -4.98
CA GLN A 158 1.08 14.94 -5.73
C GLN A 158 0.38 16.22 -5.26
N VAL A 159 -0.94 16.18 -5.13
CA VAL A 159 -1.73 17.33 -4.65
C VAL A 159 -1.32 17.71 -3.23
N GLU A 160 -1.22 16.73 -2.32
CA GLU A 160 -0.80 16.96 -0.93
C GLU A 160 0.62 17.58 -0.85
N ALA A 161 1.54 17.15 -1.71
CA ALA A 161 2.89 17.68 -1.75
C ALA A 161 2.94 19.12 -2.29
N HIS A 162 2.21 19.43 -3.37
CA HIS A 162 2.07 20.81 -3.86
C HIS A 162 1.43 21.74 -2.83
N VAL A 163 0.40 21.26 -2.11
CA VAL A 163 -0.21 22.02 -1.01
C VAL A 163 0.81 22.31 0.10
N ALA A 164 1.64 21.32 0.47
CA ALA A 164 2.69 21.52 1.48
C ALA A 164 3.76 22.53 1.02
N LEU A 165 4.03 22.60 -0.29
CA LEU A 165 4.90 23.60 -0.92
C LEU A 165 4.20 24.96 -1.14
N GLN A 166 2.93 25.13 -0.74
CA GLN A 166 2.09 26.30 -1.02
C GLN A 166 1.89 26.62 -2.52
N GLN A 167 2.07 25.61 -3.37
CA GLN A 167 1.90 25.67 -4.82
C GLN A 167 0.45 25.31 -5.19
N PHE A 168 -0.50 26.18 -4.82
CA PHE A 168 -1.93 25.85 -4.90
C PHE A 168 -2.47 25.75 -6.33
N ARG A 169 -1.88 26.45 -7.30
CA ARG A 169 -2.30 26.35 -8.71
C ARG A 169 -1.85 25.03 -9.31
N GLU A 170 -0.63 24.63 -9.01
CA GLU A 170 -0.02 23.36 -9.40
C GLU A 170 -0.76 22.19 -8.74
N ALA A 171 -1.17 22.34 -7.48
CA ALA A 171 -2.02 21.38 -6.80
C ALA A 171 -3.37 21.17 -7.52
N ALA A 172 -4.02 22.26 -7.97
CA ALA A 172 -5.27 22.16 -8.73
C ALA A 172 -5.06 21.48 -10.11
N GLN A 173 -3.97 21.83 -10.81
CA GLN A 173 -3.61 21.18 -12.07
C GLN A 173 -3.34 19.68 -11.89
N ALA A 174 -2.61 19.29 -10.84
CA ALA A 174 -2.35 17.89 -10.53
C ALA A 174 -3.64 17.11 -10.22
N LEU A 175 -4.58 17.76 -9.53
CA LEU A 175 -5.90 17.17 -9.22
C LEU A 175 -6.73 16.93 -10.49
N GLU A 176 -6.77 17.91 -11.40
CA GLU A 176 -7.46 17.81 -12.69
C GLU A 176 -6.81 16.76 -13.60
N GLU A 177 -5.48 16.73 -13.69
CA GLU A 177 -4.74 15.75 -14.48
C GLU A 177 -4.97 14.33 -13.96
N GLY A 178 -4.97 14.14 -12.64
CA GLY A 178 -5.32 12.87 -12.02
C GLY A 178 -6.73 12.41 -12.40
N ALA A 179 -7.72 13.32 -12.38
CA ALA A 179 -9.09 13.01 -12.78
C ALA A 179 -9.23 12.72 -14.28
N ARG A 180 -8.42 13.37 -15.12
CA ARG A 180 -8.38 13.12 -16.56
C ARG A 180 -7.79 11.75 -16.88
N ARG A 181 -6.70 11.38 -16.22
CA ARG A 181 -6.05 10.07 -16.38
C ARG A 181 -6.87 8.94 -15.79
N GLU A 182 -7.48 9.18 -14.63
CA GLU A 182 -8.30 8.22 -13.90
C GLU A 182 -9.68 8.82 -13.60
N PRO A 183 -10.67 8.66 -14.50
CA PRO A 183 -12.01 9.22 -14.31
C PRO A 183 -12.73 8.74 -13.03
N SER A 184 -12.32 7.60 -12.47
CA SER A 184 -12.77 7.11 -11.17
C SER A 184 -12.31 8.00 -10.01
N PHE A 185 -11.15 8.64 -10.12
CA PHE A 185 -10.60 9.54 -9.11
C PHE A 185 -11.53 10.73 -8.85
N ALA A 186 -12.10 11.33 -9.91
CA ALA A 186 -13.05 12.45 -9.81
C ALA A 186 -14.29 12.14 -8.95
N LYS A 187 -14.63 10.85 -8.81
CA LYS A 187 -15.78 10.40 -8.00
C LYS A 187 -15.39 10.01 -6.57
N SER A 188 -14.10 9.92 -6.27
CA SER A 188 -13.58 9.52 -4.95
C SER A 188 -13.86 10.56 -3.86
N ALA A 189 -13.84 10.11 -2.60
CA ALA A 189 -13.93 11.00 -1.45
C ALA A 189 -12.71 11.92 -1.35
N ASP A 190 -11.52 11.38 -1.60
CA ASP A 190 -10.26 12.13 -1.58
C ASP A 190 -10.28 13.30 -2.57
N TYR A 191 -10.74 13.08 -3.80
CA TYR A 191 -10.88 14.15 -4.78
C TYR A 191 -11.77 15.28 -4.29
N LYS A 192 -12.96 14.95 -3.76
CA LYS A 192 -13.91 15.95 -3.25
C LYS A 192 -13.32 16.76 -2.11
N GLN A 193 -12.61 16.11 -1.19
CA GLN A 193 -11.94 16.76 -0.07
C GLN A 193 -10.84 17.72 -0.57
N LEU A 194 -9.96 17.25 -1.45
CA LEU A 194 -8.86 18.05 -2.01
C LEU A 194 -9.38 19.24 -2.83
N ALA A 195 -10.37 19.01 -3.69
CA ALA A 195 -11.00 20.05 -4.50
C ALA A 195 -11.62 21.15 -3.62
N GLY A 196 -12.38 20.75 -2.60
CA GLY A 196 -12.99 21.70 -1.67
C GLY A 196 -11.96 22.51 -0.89
N GLY A 197 -10.87 21.88 -0.45
CA GLY A 197 -9.78 22.56 0.24
C GLY A 197 -9.06 23.58 -0.66
N LEU A 198 -8.72 23.19 -1.90
CA LEU A 198 -8.06 24.07 -2.86
C LEU A 198 -8.94 25.25 -3.26
N GLN A 199 -10.24 25.02 -3.49
CA GLN A 199 -11.19 26.08 -3.84
C GLN A 199 -11.24 27.16 -2.76
N GLN A 200 -11.30 26.77 -1.47
CA GLN A 200 -11.33 27.72 -0.37
C GLN A 200 -10.05 28.56 -0.28
N VAL A 201 -8.88 27.96 -0.55
CA VAL A 201 -7.60 28.68 -0.51
C VAL A 201 -7.48 29.66 -1.68
N LEU A 202 -7.87 29.22 -2.89
CA LEU A 202 -7.78 30.04 -4.10
C LEU A 202 -8.77 31.21 -4.11
N GLN A 203 -9.91 31.10 -3.42
CA GLN A 203 -10.88 32.19 -3.28
C GLN A 203 -10.49 33.24 -2.22
N ARG A 204 -9.59 32.90 -1.30
CA ARG A 204 -9.14 33.78 -0.20
C ARG A 204 -7.89 34.61 -0.55
N ARG A 205 -7.27 34.36 -1.70
CA ARG A 205 -6.08 35.08 -2.20
C ARG A 205 -6.49 36.00 -3.35
#